data_AF-A0A212DAQ0-F1
#
_entry.id   AF-A0A212DAQ0-F1
#
_cell.length_a   1.000
_cell.length_b   1.000
_cell.length_c   1.000
_cell.angle_alpha   90.00
_cell.angle_beta   90.00
_cell.angle_gamma   90.00
#
_symmetry.space_group_name_H-M   'P 1'
#
loop_
_entity.id
_entity.type
_entity.pdbx_description
1 polymer ?
#
loop_
_entity_poly.entity_id
_entity_poly.type
_entity_poly.pdbx_seq_one_letter_code
_entity_poly.pdbx_strand_id
1 'polypeptide(L)'
;MTSAGQSFGWTAQLFSSSSTLDVLVIVLYFVLVLGIALWVIVSSSRATVEDFFLAGRNLVWWQIGAFLFASNIGTGHFMGLAGKGASSGIAVGAFEWNVVTLPRYLRKRFGGYRIQFLLAILYLLIYIFSKISVEICTGAVFMRLVLGLDVYLATVILLSVTGIYSITGGFAAVVYTDILHASFVVLGSVLLMGYAFHEIGGYQELQSRYPEAKPTLTWEGNWTAPMECLTPRVDAFHIFRDPVTGDIPWPGIVFGLSTISLYYWCADQIFVQGCLAGKSLSHVKGGCILCGFLKLLPMFSIVMPGMISRVLYTDKVACVVPSECKKYCGIRTSCTAIAYPLLVAELLPSGVRGLVVSALWASLMSSLTAVYSSASAVFTMDIYPRIRPTATKKELMITGR
;
A
#
# COMPACT_ATOMS: atom_id res chain seq x y z
N MET A 1 25.02 0.42 -25.70
CA MET A 1 24.02 -0.03 -26.70
C MET A 1 24.11 -1.54 -26.81
N THR A 2 22.97 -2.23 -26.95
CA THR A 2 22.64 -3.66 -26.71
C THR A 2 22.14 -3.91 -25.27
N SER A 3 20.90 -4.34 -24.97
CA SER A 3 19.70 -4.74 -25.71
C SER A 3 18.50 -4.30 -24.84
N ALA A 4 17.58 -3.45 -25.31
CA ALA A 4 16.44 -3.78 -26.16
C ALA A 4 15.56 -4.90 -25.59
N GLY A 5 14.47 -4.49 -24.91
CA GLY A 5 13.18 -5.18 -24.89
C GLY A 5 13.17 -6.67 -24.56
N GLN A 6 13.23 -7.04 -23.28
CA GLN A 6 12.55 -8.25 -22.84
C GLN A 6 11.22 -7.84 -22.20
N SER A 7 10.19 -7.73 -23.05
CA SER A 7 8.81 -7.82 -22.61
C SER A 7 8.65 -9.17 -21.91
N PHE A 8 8.23 -9.17 -20.64
CA PHE A 8 7.76 -10.39 -20.01
C PHE A 8 6.62 -10.94 -20.87
N GLY A 9 6.61 -12.25 -21.14
CA GLY A 9 5.57 -12.86 -21.99
C GLY A 9 4.15 -12.52 -21.54
N TRP A 10 3.94 -12.31 -20.24
CA TRP A 10 2.66 -11.98 -19.62
C TRP A 10 2.33 -10.47 -19.59
N THR A 11 3.33 -9.58 -19.56
CA THR A 11 3.09 -8.11 -19.55
C THR A 11 2.51 -7.63 -20.88
N ALA A 12 2.92 -8.25 -21.98
CA ALA A 12 2.35 -7.99 -23.29
C ALA A 12 0.93 -8.60 -23.42
N GLN A 13 0.63 -9.67 -22.68
CA GLN A 13 -0.70 -10.30 -22.69
C GLN A 13 -1.75 -9.48 -21.95
N LEU A 14 -1.44 -8.79 -20.85
CA LEU A 14 -2.46 -8.05 -20.10
C LEU A 14 -3.02 -6.87 -20.90
N PHE A 15 -2.17 -6.11 -21.62
CA PHE A 15 -2.62 -5.02 -22.50
C PHE A 15 -3.05 -5.47 -23.90
N SER A 16 -2.47 -6.53 -24.49
CA SER A 16 -3.00 -7.06 -25.75
C SER A 16 -4.33 -7.79 -25.56
N SER A 17 -4.60 -8.28 -24.34
CA SER A 17 -5.89 -8.82 -23.87
C SER A 17 -6.74 -7.76 -23.16
N SER A 18 -6.26 -6.50 -23.01
CA SER A 18 -7.05 -5.44 -22.37
C SER A 18 -8.24 -5.13 -23.25
N SER A 19 -9.40 -5.56 -22.79
CA SER A 19 -10.66 -5.20 -23.40
C SER A 19 -10.80 -3.67 -23.39
N THR A 20 -11.49 -3.11 -24.38
CA THR A 20 -11.83 -1.68 -24.41
C THR A 20 -12.51 -1.23 -23.11
N LEU A 21 -13.21 -2.15 -22.43
CA LEU A 21 -13.83 -1.91 -21.13
C LEU A 21 -12.81 -1.69 -20.00
N ASP A 22 -11.71 -2.45 -19.95
CA ASP A 22 -10.68 -2.27 -18.92
C ASP A 22 -10.04 -0.88 -19.01
N VAL A 23 -9.69 -0.47 -20.23
CA VAL A 23 -9.10 0.85 -20.49
C VAL A 23 -10.08 1.95 -20.14
N LEU A 24 -11.36 1.80 -20.51
CA LEU A 24 -12.40 2.76 -20.19
C LEU A 24 -12.58 2.95 -18.68
N VAL A 25 -12.57 1.87 -17.90
CA VAL A 25 -12.66 1.93 -16.43
C VAL A 25 -11.45 2.65 -15.83
N ILE A 26 -10.23 2.37 -16.32
CA ILE A 26 -9.00 3.03 -15.85
C ILE A 26 -9.02 4.52 -16.17
N VAL A 27 -9.39 4.89 -17.40
CA VAL A 27 -9.48 6.30 -17.81
C VAL A 27 -10.54 7.02 -16.98
N LEU A 28 -11.71 6.42 -16.78
CA LEU A 28 -12.76 6.97 -15.94
C LEU A 28 -12.28 7.20 -14.51
N TYR A 29 -11.54 6.25 -13.94
CA TYR A 29 -10.92 6.40 -12.62
C TYR A 29 -10.00 7.64 -12.56
N PHE A 30 -9.06 7.80 -13.50
CA PHE A 30 -8.17 8.97 -13.51
C PHE A 30 -8.93 10.28 -13.69
N VAL A 31 -9.97 10.30 -14.54
CA VAL A 31 -10.83 11.48 -14.72
C VAL A 31 -11.58 11.81 -13.43
N LEU A 32 -12.07 10.81 -12.68
CA LEU A 32 -12.74 11.01 -11.40
C LEU A 32 -11.78 11.56 -10.33
N VAL A 33 -10.55 11.03 -10.26
CA VAL A 33 -9.51 11.53 -9.34
C VAL A 33 -9.19 12.99 -9.64
N LEU A 34 -8.91 13.31 -10.90
CA LEU A 34 -8.62 14.68 -11.32
C LEU A 34 -9.83 15.60 -11.13
N GLY A 35 -11.04 15.13 -11.41
CA GLY A 35 -12.28 15.87 -11.22
C GLY A 35 -12.53 16.22 -9.76
N ILE A 36 -12.34 15.27 -8.84
CA ILE A 36 -12.46 15.51 -7.39
C ILE A 36 -11.35 16.44 -6.92
N ALA A 37 -10.10 16.22 -7.34
CA ALA A 37 -8.99 17.08 -6.98
C ALA A 37 -9.23 18.54 -7.43
N LEU A 38 -9.63 18.75 -8.69
CA LEU A 38 -9.96 20.07 -9.23
C LEU A 38 -11.15 20.70 -8.53
N TRP A 39 -12.20 19.92 -8.26
CA TRP A 39 -13.37 20.40 -7.52
C TRP A 39 -12.96 20.91 -6.13
N VAL A 40 -12.17 20.15 -5.37
CA VAL A 40 -11.69 20.55 -4.05
C VAL A 40 -10.76 21.76 -4.11
N ILE A 41 -9.89 21.82 -5.13
CA ILE A 41 -9.01 22.97 -5.38
C ILE A 41 -9.84 24.24 -5.57
N VAL A 42 -10.94 24.17 -6.33
CA VAL A 42 -11.79 25.34 -6.63
C VAL A 42 -12.72 25.67 -5.47
N SER A 43 -13.24 24.67 -4.75
CA SER A 43 -14.25 24.86 -3.71
C SER A 43 -13.68 25.20 -2.33
N SER A 44 -12.41 24.88 -2.06
CA SER A 44 -11.84 25.00 -0.72
C SER A 44 -11.11 26.33 -0.53
N SER A 45 -11.46 27.03 0.56
CA SER A 45 -10.66 28.16 1.05
C SER A 45 -9.27 27.66 1.44
N ARG A 46 -8.24 28.28 0.89
CA ARG A 46 -6.82 28.00 1.19
C ARG A 46 -6.15 29.22 1.80
N ALA A 47 -6.90 30.06 2.52
CA ALA A 47 -6.38 31.33 3.01
C ALA A 47 -5.49 31.16 4.26
N THR A 48 -5.62 30.04 4.98
CA THR A 48 -4.89 29.80 6.23
C THR A 48 -4.06 28.51 6.21
N VAL A 49 -3.04 28.48 7.08
CA VAL A 49 -2.18 27.30 7.31
C VAL A 49 -3.01 26.12 7.84
N GLU A 50 -4.05 26.39 8.63
CA GLU A 50 -4.96 25.35 9.14
C GLU A 50 -5.83 24.77 8.02
N ASP A 51 -6.29 25.58 7.08
CA ASP A 51 -7.00 25.09 5.89
C ASP A 51 -6.10 24.21 5.02
N PHE A 52 -4.85 24.63 4.81
CA PHE A 52 -3.91 23.92 3.95
C PHE A 52 -3.43 22.59 4.54
N PHE A 53 -3.11 22.53 5.84
CA PHE A 53 -2.55 21.32 6.47
C PHE A 53 -3.56 20.45 7.22
N LEU A 54 -4.72 20.99 7.62
CA LEU A 54 -5.72 20.28 8.43
C LEU A 54 -7.12 20.28 7.80
N ALA A 55 -7.26 20.68 6.54
CA ALA A 55 -8.55 20.75 5.83
C ALA A 55 -9.62 21.52 6.62
N GLY A 56 -9.23 22.57 7.33
CA GLY A 56 -10.12 23.40 8.15
C GLY A 56 -10.74 22.66 9.34
N ARG A 57 -10.19 21.50 9.74
CA ARG A 57 -10.71 20.63 10.80
C ARG A 57 -12.20 20.28 10.66
N ASN A 58 -12.67 20.02 9.44
CA ASN A 58 -14.09 19.74 9.22
C ASN A 58 -14.39 18.29 8.82
N LEU A 59 -13.41 17.38 8.96
CA LEU A 59 -13.61 15.99 8.55
C LEU A 59 -14.56 15.26 9.49
N VAL A 60 -15.48 14.49 8.89
CA VAL A 60 -16.40 13.61 9.61
C VAL A 60 -15.81 12.21 9.79
N TRP A 61 -16.48 11.37 10.59
CA TRP A 61 -15.89 10.14 11.11
C TRP A 61 -15.56 9.13 10.01
N TRP A 62 -16.46 8.98 9.02
CA TRP A 62 -16.27 8.03 7.92
C TRP A 62 -15.16 8.47 6.96
N GLN A 63 -14.99 9.78 6.76
CA GLN A 63 -13.91 10.35 5.95
C GLN A 63 -12.56 10.09 6.60
N ILE A 64 -12.46 10.30 7.91
CA ILE A 64 -11.24 10.01 8.68
C ILE A 64 -10.91 8.52 8.59
N GLY A 65 -11.89 7.64 8.82
CA GLY A 65 -11.65 6.19 8.76
C GLY A 65 -11.19 5.70 7.37
N ALA A 66 -11.83 6.19 6.30
CA ALA A 66 -11.43 5.88 4.93
C ALA A 66 -10.03 6.41 4.60
N PHE A 67 -9.71 7.64 4.99
CA PHE A 67 -8.38 8.23 4.84
C PHE A 67 -7.31 7.42 5.56
N LEU A 68 -7.51 7.12 6.86
CA LEU A 68 -6.55 6.34 7.65
C LEU A 68 -6.31 4.94 7.05
N PHE A 69 -7.35 4.33 6.50
CA PHE A 69 -7.24 3.05 5.81
C PHE A 69 -6.47 3.17 4.48
N ALA A 70 -6.85 4.10 3.59
CA ALA A 70 -6.20 4.28 2.29
C ALA A 70 -4.73 4.71 2.42
N SER A 71 -4.44 5.65 3.31
CA SER A 71 -3.06 6.08 3.61
C SER A 71 -2.19 4.96 4.19
N ASN A 72 -2.78 3.89 4.73
CA ASN A 72 -2.03 2.72 5.14
C ASN A 72 -1.80 1.74 3.99
N ILE A 73 -2.85 1.42 3.22
CA ILE A 73 -2.80 0.35 2.21
C ILE A 73 -2.13 0.87 0.94
N GLY A 74 -0.81 0.67 0.84
CA GLY A 74 0.00 0.95 -0.35
C GLY A 74 0.21 -0.27 -1.26
N THR A 75 0.86 -0.08 -2.40
CA THR A 75 1.15 -1.16 -3.38
C THR A 75 2.01 -2.26 -2.76
N GLY A 76 2.88 -1.88 -1.82
CA GLY A 76 3.66 -2.83 -1.02
C GLY A 76 2.80 -3.80 -0.22
N HIS A 77 1.56 -3.46 0.13
CA HIS A 77 0.66 -4.39 0.80
C HIS A 77 0.14 -5.45 -0.16
N PHE A 78 -0.28 -5.05 -1.36
CA PHE A 78 -0.78 -5.98 -2.38
C PHE A 78 0.29 -6.94 -2.87
N MET A 79 1.51 -6.46 -3.13
CA MET A 79 2.60 -7.33 -3.58
C MET A 79 3.27 -8.06 -2.41
N GLY A 80 3.50 -7.36 -1.31
CA GLY A 80 4.25 -7.85 -0.16
C GLY A 80 3.42 -8.75 0.76
N LEU A 81 2.25 -8.31 1.23
CA LEU A 81 1.41 -9.16 2.10
C LEU A 81 0.84 -10.35 1.34
N ALA A 82 0.37 -10.17 0.09
CA ALA A 82 -0.12 -11.31 -0.68
C ALA A 82 1.02 -12.27 -1.02
N GLY A 83 2.21 -11.77 -1.38
CA GLY A 83 3.37 -12.62 -1.65
C GLY A 83 3.89 -13.34 -0.40
N LYS A 84 3.86 -12.68 0.77
CA LYS A 84 4.12 -13.34 2.05
C LYS A 84 3.04 -14.34 2.39
N GLY A 85 1.76 -14.02 2.17
CA GLY A 85 0.64 -14.96 2.28
C GLY A 85 0.85 -16.19 1.42
N ALA A 86 1.22 -16.02 0.16
CA ALA A 86 1.55 -17.10 -0.77
C ALA A 86 2.71 -17.97 -0.28
N SER A 87 3.75 -17.37 0.31
CA SER A 87 4.92 -18.13 0.77
C SER A 87 4.71 -18.84 2.12
N SER A 88 4.02 -18.16 3.03
CA SER A 88 4.12 -18.37 4.47
C SER A 88 2.76 -18.59 5.12
N GLY A 89 1.65 -18.15 4.52
CA GLY A 89 0.28 -18.36 5.01
C GLY A 89 -0.28 -17.17 5.81
N ILE A 90 -1.27 -17.42 6.67
CA ILE A 90 -2.11 -16.37 7.27
C ILE A 90 -1.42 -15.56 8.37
N ALA A 91 -0.30 -16.02 8.94
CA ALA A 91 0.34 -15.30 10.06
C ALA A 91 0.80 -13.89 9.71
N VAL A 92 1.08 -13.61 8.42
CA VAL A 92 1.41 -12.25 7.98
C VAL A 92 0.25 -11.26 8.22
N GLY A 93 -1.00 -11.71 8.31
CA GLY A 93 -2.12 -10.83 8.65
C GLY A 93 -2.08 -10.30 10.09
N ALA A 94 -1.20 -10.81 10.96
CA ALA A 94 -0.97 -10.22 12.28
C ALA A 94 -0.43 -8.78 12.21
N PHE A 95 0.22 -8.39 11.10
CA PHE A 95 0.62 -7.00 10.85
C PHE A 95 -0.58 -6.06 10.67
N GLU A 96 -1.74 -6.58 10.26
CA GLU A 96 -2.95 -5.79 10.01
C GLU A 96 -3.81 -5.63 11.28
N TRP A 97 -3.79 -6.62 12.18
CA TRP A 97 -4.67 -6.65 13.36
C TRP A 97 -4.10 -5.95 14.60
N ASN A 98 -2.83 -5.58 14.61
CA ASN A 98 -2.24 -4.81 15.70
C ASN A 98 -2.41 -3.30 15.44
N VAL A 99 -3.26 -2.64 16.24
CA VAL A 99 -3.46 -1.18 16.20
C VAL A 99 -3.43 -0.66 17.64
N VAL A 100 -2.55 0.29 17.93
CA VAL A 100 -2.45 0.91 19.25
C VAL A 100 -2.15 2.41 19.06
N THR A 101 -2.65 3.29 19.94
CA THR A 101 -2.63 4.77 19.78
C THR A 101 -1.94 5.52 20.96
N LEU A 102 -1.16 6.59 20.72
CA LEU A 102 -0.37 7.38 21.71
C LEU A 102 -0.03 8.83 21.23
N PRO A 103 -0.96 9.64 20.71
CA PRO A 103 -0.60 10.87 19.99
C PRO A 103 -0.08 12.03 20.87
N ARG A 104 0.64 12.97 20.20
CA ARG A 104 1.02 14.37 20.59
C ARG A 104 1.69 14.60 21.96
N TYR A 105 2.00 13.55 22.67
CA TYR A 105 2.54 13.58 24.01
C TYR A 105 3.95 14.18 24.07
N LEU A 106 4.82 13.89 23.09
CA LEU A 106 6.26 14.12 23.24
C LEU A 106 6.64 15.60 23.47
N ARG A 107 6.03 16.54 22.73
CA ARG A 107 6.30 17.98 22.88
C ARG A 107 5.77 18.54 24.20
N LYS A 108 4.57 18.12 24.61
CA LYS A 108 3.89 18.64 25.80
C LYS A 108 4.42 17.98 27.08
N ARG A 109 4.97 16.76 26.98
CA ARG A 109 5.47 15.98 28.10
C ARG A 109 6.93 16.21 28.39
N PHE A 110 7.81 16.11 27.40
CA PHE A 110 9.25 16.05 27.64
C PHE A 110 9.92 17.42 27.68
N GLY A 111 9.21 18.49 27.29
CA GLY A 111 9.69 19.86 27.42
C GLY A 111 11.09 20.05 26.84
N GLY A 112 11.21 20.24 25.53
CA GLY A 112 12.53 20.41 24.93
C GLY A 112 12.52 20.53 23.43
N TYR A 113 13.16 21.60 22.94
CA TYR A 113 13.24 21.94 21.51
C TYR A 113 14.19 21.04 20.70
N ARG A 114 15.25 20.52 21.35
CA ARG A 114 16.31 19.72 20.72
C ARG A 114 15.80 18.35 20.23
N ILE A 115 14.99 17.68 21.05
CA ILE A 115 14.44 16.36 20.71
C ILE A 115 13.48 16.45 19.52
N GLN A 116 12.61 17.46 19.49
CA GLN A 116 11.70 17.67 18.35
C GLN A 116 12.47 17.94 17.05
N PHE A 117 13.57 18.73 17.10
CA PHE A 117 14.38 18.98 15.90
C PHE A 117 14.97 17.69 15.33
N LEU A 118 15.60 16.93 16.23
CA LEU A 118 16.32 15.72 15.88
C LEU A 118 15.36 14.68 15.32
N LEU A 119 14.20 14.52 15.97
CA LEU A 119 13.14 13.65 15.49
C LEU A 119 12.57 14.11 14.15
N ALA A 120 12.32 15.41 13.95
CA ALA A 120 11.82 15.92 12.67
C ALA A 120 12.79 15.63 11.51
N ILE A 121 14.09 15.85 11.72
CA ILE A 121 15.13 15.52 10.73
C ILE A 121 15.17 14.01 10.47
N LEU A 122 15.17 13.21 11.54
CA LEU A 122 15.18 11.75 11.43
C LEU A 122 13.96 11.23 10.66
N TYR A 123 12.76 11.74 10.95
CA TYR A 123 11.53 11.38 10.24
C TYR A 123 11.58 11.76 8.77
N LEU A 124 12.11 12.93 8.42
CA LEU A 124 12.28 13.32 7.01
C LEU A 124 13.24 12.38 6.28
N LEU A 125 14.36 12.00 6.90
CA LEU A 125 15.29 11.03 6.30
C LEU A 125 14.61 9.66 6.12
N ILE A 126 13.89 9.18 7.12
CA ILE A 126 13.14 7.91 7.05
C ILE A 126 12.06 7.97 5.97
N TYR A 127 11.34 9.09 5.83
CA TYR A 127 10.32 9.25 4.80
C TYR A 127 10.92 9.21 3.39
N ILE A 128 12.02 9.93 3.16
CA ILE A 128 12.68 9.98 1.85
C ILE A 128 13.30 8.63 1.51
N PHE A 129 14.17 8.10 2.36
CA PHE A 129 14.97 6.92 2.03
C PHE A 129 14.18 5.62 2.14
N SER A 130 13.26 5.50 3.10
CA SER A 130 12.54 4.25 3.34
C SER A 130 11.15 4.27 2.72
N LYS A 131 10.26 5.22 3.07
CA LYS A 131 8.86 5.17 2.62
C LYS A 131 8.71 5.47 1.13
N ILE A 132 9.24 6.61 0.65
CA ILE A 132 9.10 7.01 -0.76
C ILE A 132 9.80 6.02 -1.68
N SER A 133 11.04 5.62 -1.37
CA SER A 133 11.80 4.68 -2.20
C SER A 133 11.12 3.32 -2.35
N VAL A 134 10.58 2.77 -1.25
CA VAL A 134 9.91 1.45 -1.28
C VAL A 134 8.60 1.52 -2.06
N GLU A 135 7.79 2.57 -1.86
CA GLU A 135 6.54 2.75 -2.61
C GLU A 135 6.80 2.95 -4.10
N ILE A 136 7.77 3.77 -4.48
CA ILE A 136 8.14 3.95 -5.90
C ILE A 136 8.65 2.64 -6.49
N CYS A 137 9.53 1.92 -5.78
CA CYS A 137 10.08 0.66 -6.28
C CYS A 137 8.99 -0.40 -6.49
N THR A 138 8.14 -0.63 -5.48
CA THR A 138 7.03 -1.59 -5.57
C THR A 138 6.00 -1.17 -6.61
N GLY A 139 5.64 0.12 -6.64
CA GLY A 139 4.77 0.70 -7.66
C GLY A 139 5.32 0.54 -9.07
N ALA A 140 6.61 0.77 -9.29
CA ALA A 140 7.20 0.71 -10.61
C ALA A 140 7.40 -0.73 -11.11
N VAL A 141 7.71 -1.68 -10.21
CA VAL A 141 7.67 -3.12 -10.52
C VAL A 141 6.25 -3.54 -10.91
N PHE A 142 5.25 -3.12 -10.14
CA PHE A 142 3.84 -3.38 -10.45
C PHE A 142 3.45 -2.83 -11.82
N MET A 143 3.80 -1.58 -12.10
CA MET A 143 3.54 -0.90 -13.37
C MET A 143 4.17 -1.61 -14.56
N ARG A 144 5.40 -2.08 -14.39
CA ARG A 144 6.07 -2.92 -15.39
C ARG A 144 5.31 -4.23 -15.62
N LEU A 145 4.84 -4.86 -14.55
CA LEU A 145 4.12 -6.15 -14.60
C LEU A 145 2.72 -6.07 -15.20
N VAL A 146 2.00 -4.96 -14.99
CA VAL A 146 0.62 -4.82 -15.47
C VAL A 146 0.54 -4.11 -16.82
N LEU A 147 1.32 -3.05 -17.00
CA LEU A 147 1.18 -2.17 -18.14
C LEU A 147 2.25 -2.38 -19.22
N GLY A 148 3.31 -3.14 -18.91
CA GLY A 148 4.47 -3.27 -19.79
C GLY A 148 5.18 -1.95 -20.10
N LEU A 149 4.81 -0.87 -19.39
CA LEU A 149 5.40 0.45 -19.52
C LEU A 149 6.82 0.43 -18.98
N ASP A 150 7.67 1.27 -19.56
CA ASP A 150 8.97 1.52 -18.99
C ASP A 150 8.81 2.09 -17.56
N VAL A 151 9.56 1.49 -16.64
CA VAL A 151 9.52 1.76 -15.19
C VAL A 151 9.73 3.25 -14.92
N TYR A 152 10.65 3.88 -15.67
CA TYR A 152 10.98 5.29 -15.50
C TYR A 152 9.86 6.20 -16.00
N LEU A 153 9.29 5.93 -17.18
CA LEU A 153 8.17 6.71 -17.71
C LEU A 153 6.93 6.64 -16.79
N ALA A 154 6.57 5.43 -16.36
CA ALA A 154 5.48 5.20 -15.41
C ALA A 154 5.67 5.99 -14.11
N THR A 155 6.88 5.94 -13.56
CA THR A 155 7.24 6.66 -12.34
C THR A 155 7.13 8.17 -12.53
N VAL A 156 7.68 8.73 -13.63
CA VAL A 156 7.61 10.17 -13.90
C VAL A 156 6.18 10.66 -14.03
N ILE A 157 5.31 9.93 -14.75
CA ILE A 157 3.90 10.30 -14.91
C ILE A 157 3.20 10.30 -13.55
N LEU A 158 3.36 9.22 -12.78
CA LEU A 158 2.76 9.08 -11.46
C LEU A 158 3.19 10.20 -10.52
N LEU A 159 4.50 10.44 -10.38
CA LEU A 159 5.06 11.47 -9.51
C LEU A 159 4.61 12.87 -9.94
N SER A 160 4.54 13.13 -11.26
CA SER A 160 4.08 14.41 -11.79
C SER A 160 2.62 14.66 -11.46
N VAL A 161 1.74 13.69 -11.74
CA VAL A 161 0.30 13.82 -11.47
C VAL A 161 0.03 13.98 -9.97
N THR A 162 0.59 13.08 -9.15
CA THR A 162 0.44 13.11 -7.68
C THR A 162 1.03 14.39 -7.06
N GLY A 163 2.17 14.84 -7.56
CA GLY A 163 2.79 16.10 -7.13
C GLY A 163 1.93 17.31 -7.45
N ILE A 164 1.43 17.44 -8.69
CA ILE A 164 0.66 18.61 -9.14
C ILE A 164 -0.58 18.83 -8.27
N TYR A 165 -1.43 17.82 -8.08
CA TYR A 165 -2.66 18.04 -7.30
C TYR A 165 -2.40 18.11 -5.80
N SER A 166 -1.34 17.48 -5.28
CA SER A 166 -0.96 17.60 -3.87
C SER A 166 -0.46 19.01 -3.54
N ILE A 167 0.45 19.56 -4.36
CA ILE A 167 0.99 20.92 -4.20
C ILE A 167 -0.12 21.97 -4.35
N THR A 168 -0.98 21.81 -5.35
CA THR A 168 -2.05 22.78 -5.62
C THR A 168 -3.22 22.67 -4.65
N GLY A 169 -3.60 21.45 -4.25
CA GLY A 169 -4.80 21.18 -3.45
C GLY A 169 -4.61 21.18 -1.93
N GLY A 170 -3.39 20.93 -1.43
CA GLY A 170 -3.13 20.79 0.00
C GLY A 170 -3.81 19.57 0.63
N PHE A 171 -3.82 19.52 1.96
CA PHE A 171 -4.31 18.33 2.70
C PHE A 171 -5.78 18.00 2.42
N ALA A 172 -6.63 19.00 2.18
CA ALA A 172 -8.03 18.77 1.84
C ALA A 172 -8.18 17.96 0.54
N ALA A 173 -7.48 18.35 -0.52
CA ALA A 173 -7.54 17.62 -1.79
C ALA A 173 -7.03 16.18 -1.61
N VAL A 174 -5.93 16.00 -0.87
CA VAL A 174 -5.38 14.68 -0.55
C VAL A 174 -6.42 13.79 0.15
N VAL A 175 -7.10 14.31 1.18
CA VAL A 175 -8.12 13.53 1.91
C VAL A 175 -9.29 13.14 1.02
N TYR A 176 -9.81 14.05 0.19
CA TYR A 176 -10.95 13.76 -0.68
C TYR A 176 -10.59 12.79 -1.81
N THR A 177 -9.39 12.89 -2.39
CA THR A 177 -8.91 11.87 -3.34
C THR A 177 -8.68 10.53 -2.65
N ASP A 178 -8.17 10.53 -1.41
CA ASP A 178 -7.96 9.31 -0.63
C ASP A 178 -9.25 8.57 -0.29
N ILE A 179 -10.37 9.27 -0.09
CA ILE A 179 -11.68 8.64 0.09
C ILE A 179 -12.09 7.87 -1.18
N LEU A 180 -11.88 8.47 -2.35
CA LEU A 180 -12.13 7.79 -3.62
C LEU A 180 -11.19 6.58 -3.74
N HIS A 181 -9.90 6.75 -3.44
CA HIS A 181 -8.92 5.67 -3.48
C HIS A 181 -9.31 4.51 -2.55
N ALA A 182 -9.72 4.80 -1.31
CA ALA A 182 -10.22 3.81 -0.35
C ALA A 182 -11.38 3.00 -0.92
N SER A 183 -12.32 3.67 -1.60
CA SER A 183 -13.50 3.04 -2.19
C SER A 183 -13.12 2.05 -3.29
N PHE A 184 -12.21 2.44 -4.18
CA PHE A 184 -11.69 1.55 -5.23
C PHE A 184 -10.88 0.39 -4.64
N VAL A 185 -10.02 0.65 -3.65
CA VAL A 185 -9.21 -0.36 -2.95
C VAL A 185 -10.09 -1.42 -2.30
N VAL A 186 -11.09 -1.02 -1.51
CA VAL A 186 -11.99 -1.96 -0.83
C VAL A 186 -12.81 -2.74 -1.86
N LEU A 187 -13.42 -2.06 -2.83
CA LEU A 187 -14.26 -2.72 -3.83
C LEU A 187 -13.45 -3.71 -4.68
N GLY A 188 -12.29 -3.29 -5.18
CA GLY A 188 -11.40 -4.13 -5.98
C GLY A 188 -10.91 -5.36 -5.21
N SER A 189 -10.52 -5.18 -3.94
CA SER A 189 -10.03 -6.28 -3.10
C SER A 189 -11.13 -7.29 -2.76
N VAL A 190 -12.35 -6.82 -2.47
CA VAL A 190 -13.52 -7.69 -2.20
C VAL A 190 -13.95 -8.45 -3.44
N LEU A 191 -13.95 -7.81 -4.62
CA LEU A 191 -14.27 -8.50 -5.87
C LEU A 191 -13.25 -9.58 -6.17
N LEU A 192 -11.95 -9.27 -6.11
CA LEU A 192 -10.91 -10.28 -6.33
C LEU A 192 -11.03 -11.44 -5.34
N MET A 193 -11.28 -11.15 -4.06
CA MET A 193 -11.55 -12.17 -3.05
C MET A 193 -12.70 -13.09 -3.48
N GLY A 194 -13.83 -12.54 -3.93
CA GLY A 194 -14.98 -13.32 -4.39
C GLY A 194 -14.63 -14.26 -5.54
N TYR A 195 -13.96 -13.75 -6.58
CA TYR A 195 -13.52 -14.58 -7.72
C TYR A 195 -12.50 -15.64 -7.30
N ALA A 196 -11.51 -15.28 -6.49
CA ALA A 196 -10.48 -16.21 -6.02
C ALA A 196 -11.07 -17.36 -5.19
N PHE A 197 -12.01 -17.07 -4.28
CA PHE A 197 -12.66 -18.10 -3.48
C PHE A 197 -13.63 -18.96 -4.30
N HIS A 198 -14.27 -18.39 -5.32
CA HIS A 198 -15.11 -19.17 -6.23
C HIS A 198 -14.28 -20.21 -6.99
N GLU A 199 -13.12 -19.80 -7.52
CA GLU A 199 -12.25 -20.62 -8.36
C GLU A 199 -11.55 -21.75 -7.59
N ILE A 200 -11.16 -21.51 -6.34
CA ILE A 200 -10.60 -22.58 -5.50
C ILE A 200 -11.67 -23.55 -4.95
N GLY A 201 -12.95 -23.17 -4.96
CA GLY A 201 -14.03 -23.97 -4.37
C GLY A 201 -14.29 -23.67 -2.88
N GLY A 202 -13.83 -22.53 -2.37
CA GLY A 202 -14.09 -22.05 -1.00
C GLY A 202 -12.95 -22.26 0.00
N TYR A 203 -13.19 -21.87 1.25
CA TYR A 203 -12.16 -21.84 2.30
C TYR A 203 -11.67 -23.24 2.71
N GLN A 204 -12.55 -24.23 2.77
CA GLN A 204 -12.17 -25.61 3.12
C GLN A 204 -11.21 -26.20 2.09
N GLU A 205 -11.46 -25.92 0.81
CA GLU A 205 -10.61 -26.41 -0.27
C GLU A 205 -9.26 -25.67 -0.34
N LEU A 206 -9.24 -24.39 0.05
CA LEU A 206 -7.98 -23.69 0.29
C LEU A 206 -7.15 -24.37 1.39
N GLN A 207 -7.77 -24.83 2.48
CA GLN A 207 -7.05 -25.51 3.56
C GLN A 207 -6.52 -26.89 3.15
N SER A 208 -7.26 -27.64 2.33
CA SER A 208 -6.84 -28.97 1.87
C SER A 208 -5.75 -28.89 0.78
N ARG A 209 -5.88 -27.99 -0.20
CA ARG A 209 -4.97 -27.89 -1.34
C ARG A 209 -3.70 -27.10 -1.08
N TYR A 210 -3.74 -26.12 -0.17
CA TYR A 210 -2.57 -25.27 0.08
C TYR A 210 -1.33 -26.04 0.53
N PRO A 211 -1.38 -27.05 1.43
CA PRO A 211 -0.21 -27.87 1.78
C PRO A 211 0.40 -28.65 0.61
N GLU A 212 -0.41 -28.97 -0.41
CA GLU A 212 0.00 -29.74 -1.59
C GLU A 212 0.54 -28.86 -2.73
N ALA A 213 0.49 -27.53 -2.59
CA ALA A 213 0.88 -26.56 -3.61
C ALA A 213 2.40 -26.46 -3.81
N LYS A 214 2.99 -27.53 -4.39
CA LYS A 214 4.40 -27.67 -4.75
C LYS A 214 4.57 -27.53 -6.27
N PRO A 215 5.64 -26.87 -6.75
CA PRO A 215 5.89 -26.75 -8.17
C PRO A 215 6.40 -28.08 -8.76
N THR A 216 6.11 -28.29 -10.04
CA THR A 216 6.50 -29.49 -10.81
C THR A 216 7.99 -29.48 -11.14
N LEU A 217 8.55 -28.30 -11.43
CA LEU A 217 9.95 -28.10 -11.81
C LEU A 217 10.77 -27.63 -10.60
N THR A 218 11.62 -28.52 -10.07
CA THR A 218 12.35 -28.30 -8.82
C THR A 218 13.87 -28.28 -8.97
N TRP A 219 14.39 -28.65 -10.14
CA TRP A 219 15.82 -28.77 -10.41
C TRP A 219 16.17 -28.31 -11.83
N GLU A 220 17.33 -27.67 -11.97
CA GLU A 220 17.89 -27.24 -13.25
C GLU A 220 19.43 -27.39 -13.18
N GLY A 221 19.98 -28.33 -13.94
CA GLY A 221 21.40 -28.67 -13.87
C GLY A 221 21.81 -29.10 -12.46
N ASN A 222 22.76 -28.39 -11.85
CA ASN A 222 23.25 -28.66 -10.48
C ASN A 222 22.47 -27.89 -9.40
N TRP A 223 21.47 -27.09 -9.76
CA TRP A 223 20.69 -26.30 -8.81
C TRP A 223 19.40 -27.03 -8.47
N THR A 224 19.11 -27.16 -7.17
CA THR A 224 17.83 -27.65 -6.64
C THR A 224 17.19 -26.56 -5.79
N ALA A 225 15.87 -26.40 -5.92
CA ALA A 225 15.16 -25.41 -5.12
C ALA A 225 15.22 -25.77 -3.63
N PRO A 226 15.52 -24.80 -2.74
CA PRO A 226 15.54 -25.06 -1.30
C PRO A 226 14.17 -25.53 -0.82
N MET A 227 14.17 -26.60 -0.01
CA MET A 227 12.96 -27.25 0.51
C MET A 227 12.04 -26.26 1.23
N GLU A 228 12.63 -25.29 1.93
CA GLU A 228 11.94 -24.22 2.67
C GLU A 228 10.98 -23.39 1.82
N CYS A 229 11.31 -23.19 0.54
CA CYS A 229 10.45 -22.44 -0.37
C CYS A 229 9.54 -23.35 -1.20
N LEU A 230 10.02 -24.56 -1.52
CA LEU A 230 9.32 -25.54 -2.34
C LEU A 230 8.00 -25.97 -1.68
N THR A 231 8.07 -26.34 -0.40
CA THR A 231 6.92 -26.85 0.34
C THR A 231 6.29 -25.76 1.21
N PRO A 232 4.98 -25.51 1.07
CA PRO A 232 4.24 -24.66 2.00
C PRO A 232 4.41 -25.15 3.44
N ARG A 233 4.45 -24.23 4.41
CA ARG A 233 4.65 -24.60 5.82
C ARG A 233 3.41 -25.31 6.39
N VAL A 234 3.63 -26.29 7.24
CA VAL A 234 2.57 -27.05 7.91
C VAL A 234 1.71 -26.20 8.84
N ASP A 235 2.28 -25.13 9.40
CA ASP A 235 1.62 -24.17 10.28
C ASP A 235 1.15 -22.91 9.53
N ALA A 236 0.97 -22.98 8.21
CA ALA A 236 0.55 -21.85 7.39
C ALA A 236 -0.78 -21.23 7.82
N PHE A 237 -1.70 -22.02 8.39
CA PHE A 237 -2.99 -21.56 8.93
C PHE A 237 -2.96 -21.23 10.43
N HIS A 238 -1.77 -21.16 11.04
CA HIS A 238 -1.59 -20.72 12.43
C HIS A 238 -0.96 -19.33 12.46
N ILE A 239 -1.63 -18.40 13.14
CA ILE A 239 -1.15 -17.02 13.30
C ILE A 239 -0.01 -16.96 14.32
N PHE A 240 -0.20 -17.58 15.49
CA PHE A 240 0.84 -17.70 16.50
C PHE A 240 1.69 -18.92 16.20
N ARG A 241 2.93 -18.66 15.79
CA ARG A 241 3.89 -19.69 15.37
C ARG A 241 4.91 -19.95 16.44
N ASP A 242 5.58 -21.09 16.30
CA ASP A 242 6.68 -21.50 17.16
C ASP A 242 7.69 -20.35 17.37
N PRO A 243 8.13 -20.09 18.62
CA PRO A 243 8.96 -18.94 18.95
C PRO A 243 10.38 -19.00 18.36
N VAL A 244 10.87 -20.19 17.96
CA VAL A 244 12.26 -20.38 17.51
C VAL A 244 12.34 -20.73 16.03
N THR A 245 11.44 -21.58 15.56
CA THR A 245 11.44 -22.10 14.17
C THR A 245 10.44 -21.35 13.26
N GLY A 246 9.58 -20.51 13.83
CA GLY A 246 8.67 -19.65 13.10
C GLY A 246 9.40 -18.54 12.33
N ASP A 247 9.04 -18.33 11.07
CA ASP A 247 9.44 -17.15 10.29
C ASP A 247 8.82 -15.86 10.85
N ILE A 248 7.61 -15.97 11.42
CA ILE A 248 6.90 -14.93 12.15
C ILE A 248 6.56 -15.48 13.54
N PRO A 249 7.54 -15.50 14.47
CA PRO A 249 7.38 -16.15 15.76
C PRO A 249 6.37 -15.38 16.64
N TRP A 250 5.58 -16.09 17.45
CA TRP A 250 4.52 -15.47 18.26
C TRP A 250 5.02 -14.36 19.20
N PRO A 251 6.23 -14.41 19.83
CA PRO A 251 6.70 -13.30 20.66
C PRO A 251 6.99 -12.05 19.80
N GLY A 252 7.47 -12.24 18.58
CA GLY A 252 7.66 -11.17 17.61
C GLY A 252 6.33 -10.52 17.22
N ILE A 253 5.27 -11.31 17.08
CA ILE A 253 3.90 -10.80 16.85
C ILE A 253 3.42 -9.99 18.05
N VAL A 254 3.46 -10.56 19.25
CA VAL A 254 2.86 -9.93 20.43
C VAL A 254 3.65 -8.72 20.90
N PHE A 255 4.98 -8.80 20.98
CA PHE A 255 5.80 -7.71 21.54
C PHE A 255 6.38 -6.82 20.45
N GLY A 256 6.87 -7.40 19.35
CA GLY A 256 7.46 -6.67 18.24
C GLY A 256 6.42 -5.89 17.45
N LEU A 257 5.40 -6.57 16.91
CA LEU A 257 4.39 -5.91 16.06
C LEU A 257 3.53 -4.95 16.86
N SER A 258 3.20 -5.22 18.12
CA SER A 258 2.49 -4.25 18.96
C SER A 258 3.29 -2.95 19.14
N THR A 259 4.60 -3.05 19.31
CA THR A 259 5.49 -1.88 19.43
C THR A 259 5.60 -1.12 18.11
N ILE A 260 5.73 -1.83 16.99
CA ILE A 260 5.76 -1.21 15.66
C ILE A 260 4.41 -0.54 15.36
N SER A 261 3.31 -1.18 15.71
CA SER A 261 1.95 -0.67 15.51
C SER A 261 1.70 0.57 16.37
N LEU A 262 2.17 0.56 17.62
CA LEU A 262 2.24 1.74 18.47
C LEU A 262 3.04 2.86 17.80
N TYR A 263 4.21 2.60 17.23
CA TYR A 263 4.91 3.67 16.53
C TYR A 263 4.11 4.17 15.31
N TYR A 264 3.63 3.24 14.50
CA TYR A 264 3.00 3.51 13.21
C TYR A 264 1.70 4.31 13.34
N TRP A 265 0.78 3.90 14.20
CA TRP A 265 -0.53 4.56 14.33
C TRP A 265 -0.52 5.80 15.23
N CYS A 266 0.48 5.94 16.11
CA CYS A 266 0.52 7.00 17.13
C CYS A 266 1.47 8.14 16.83
N ALA A 267 2.61 7.79 16.23
CA ALA A 267 3.76 8.67 16.12
C ALA A 267 4.05 9.06 14.66
N ASP A 268 3.63 8.25 13.70
CA ASP A 268 3.72 8.60 12.28
C ASP A 268 2.80 9.79 11.98
N GLN A 269 3.38 10.84 11.40
CA GLN A 269 2.72 12.11 11.16
C GLN A 269 1.49 11.96 10.25
N ILE A 270 1.50 11.00 9.32
CA ILE A 270 0.40 10.77 8.37
C ILE A 270 -0.92 10.54 9.11
N PHE A 271 -0.95 9.59 10.05
CA PHE A 271 -2.17 9.24 10.77
C PHE A 271 -2.54 10.27 11.83
N VAL A 272 -1.53 10.84 12.51
CA VAL A 272 -1.74 11.91 13.49
C VAL A 272 -2.38 13.13 12.83
N GLN A 273 -1.90 13.54 11.64
CA GLN A 273 -2.45 14.65 10.89
C GLN A 273 -3.90 14.39 10.45
N GLY A 274 -4.20 13.18 9.97
CA GLY A 274 -5.57 12.76 9.65
C GLY A 274 -6.54 12.86 10.83
N CYS A 275 -6.09 12.43 12.02
CA CYS A 275 -6.89 12.54 13.23
C CYS A 275 -7.07 14.00 13.68
N LEU A 276 -6.06 14.87 13.49
CA LEU A 276 -6.14 16.29 13.86
C LEU A 276 -7.03 17.13 12.95
N ALA A 277 -7.36 16.63 11.76
CA ALA A 277 -8.27 17.25 10.82
C ALA A 277 -9.76 16.92 11.09
N GLY A 278 -10.06 16.11 12.10
CA GLY A 278 -11.43 15.81 12.51
C GLY A 278 -12.12 16.97 13.20
N LYS A 279 -13.43 17.12 12.96
CA LYS A 279 -14.24 18.20 13.53
C LYS A 279 -14.49 18.10 15.03
N SER A 280 -14.45 16.90 15.59
CA SER A 280 -14.56 16.68 17.02
C SER A 280 -13.88 15.39 17.43
N LEU A 281 -13.55 15.26 18.72
CA LEU A 281 -12.96 14.03 19.24
C LEU A 281 -13.86 12.81 19.02
N SER A 282 -15.19 12.96 19.07
CA SER A 282 -16.13 11.87 18.78
C SER A 282 -16.01 11.40 17.33
N HIS A 283 -15.83 12.33 16.39
CA HIS A 283 -15.62 11.98 14.97
C HIS A 283 -14.29 11.28 14.74
N VAL A 284 -13.22 11.73 15.42
CA VAL A 284 -11.91 11.08 15.35
C VAL A 284 -11.98 9.65 15.91
N LYS A 285 -12.61 9.46 17.08
CA LYS A 285 -12.81 8.13 17.68
C LYS A 285 -13.61 7.21 16.75
N GLY A 286 -14.70 7.71 16.16
CA GLY A 286 -15.49 6.97 15.17
C GLY A 286 -14.68 6.60 13.93
N GLY A 287 -13.81 7.49 13.46
CA GLY A 287 -12.91 7.22 12.35
C GLY A 287 -11.87 6.13 12.65
N CYS A 288 -11.26 6.16 13.84
CA CYS A 288 -10.34 5.10 14.25
C CYS A 288 -11.05 3.73 14.37
N ILE A 289 -12.30 3.69 14.87
CA ILE A 289 -13.10 2.45 14.93
C ILE A 289 -13.38 1.92 13.53
N LEU A 290 -13.82 2.80 12.60
CA LEU A 290 -14.07 2.40 11.22
C LEU A 290 -12.79 1.87 10.55
N CYS A 291 -11.66 2.55 10.73
CA CYS A 291 -10.37 2.10 10.23
C CYS A 291 -9.99 0.71 10.79
N GLY A 292 -10.18 0.49 12.09
CA GLY A 292 -9.94 -0.80 12.74
C GLY A 292 -10.81 -1.92 12.16
N PHE A 293 -12.06 -1.63 11.83
CA PHE A 293 -12.95 -2.59 11.17
C PHE A 293 -12.50 -2.90 9.73
N LEU A 294 -12.18 -1.87 8.94
CA LEU A 294 -11.67 -2.04 7.58
C LEU A 294 -10.34 -2.81 7.55
N LYS A 295 -9.53 -2.71 8.59
CA LYS A 295 -8.27 -3.45 8.76
C LYS A 295 -8.41 -4.96 8.95
N LEU A 296 -9.61 -5.46 9.23
CA LEU A 296 -9.86 -6.91 9.23
C LEU A 296 -9.92 -7.48 7.81
N LEU A 297 -10.26 -6.65 6.81
CA LEU A 297 -10.51 -7.05 5.43
C LEU A 297 -9.25 -7.54 4.67
N PRO A 298 -8.06 -6.92 4.78
CA PRO A 298 -6.85 -7.37 4.06
C PRO A 298 -6.45 -8.82 4.29
N MET A 299 -6.76 -9.40 5.47
CA MET A 299 -6.51 -10.83 5.71
C MET A 299 -7.24 -11.70 4.67
N PHE A 300 -8.53 -11.43 4.47
CA PHE A 300 -9.36 -12.21 3.56
C PHE A 300 -9.23 -11.78 2.11
N SER A 301 -8.91 -10.51 1.86
CA SER A 301 -8.92 -9.91 0.51
C SER A 301 -7.54 -9.72 -0.14
N ILE A 302 -6.45 -9.86 0.63
CA ILE A 302 -5.07 -9.77 0.13
C ILE A 302 -4.28 -11.04 0.48
N VAL A 303 -4.24 -11.43 1.77
CA VAL A 303 -3.42 -12.57 2.22
C VAL A 303 -3.96 -13.89 1.69
N MET A 304 -5.25 -14.17 1.85
CA MET A 304 -5.87 -15.41 1.37
C MET A 304 -5.86 -15.53 -0.17
N PRO A 305 -6.18 -14.49 -0.96
CA PRO A 305 -5.95 -14.51 -2.40
C PRO A 305 -4.49 -14.78 -2.76
N GLY A 306 -3.52 -14.23 -2.02
CA GLY A 306 -2.12 -14.61 -2.17
C GLY A 306 -1.88 -16.11 -2.02
N MET A 307 -2.48 -16.75 -1.01
CA MET A 307 -2.44 -18.21 -0.83
C MET A 307 -3.10 -18.96 -1.99
N ILE A 308 -4.28 -18.51 -2.44
CA ILE A 308 -5.01 -19.09 -3.57
C ILE A 308 -4.18 -19.02 -4.85
N SER A 309 -3.51 -17.89 -5.09
CA SER A 309 -2.62 -17.71 -6.25
C SER A 309 -1.52 -18.78 -6.31
N ARG A 310 -0.93 -19.13 -5.17
CA ARG A 310 0.05 -20.22 -5.10
C ARG A 310 -0.56 -21.57 -5.45
N VAL A 311 -1.80 -21.85 -5.04
CA VAL A 311 -2.48 -23.11 -5.34
C VAL A 311 -2.80 -23.22 -6.84
N LEU A 312 -3.30 -22.14 -7.44
CA LEU A 312 -3.71 -22.14 -8.85
C LEU A 312 -2.51 -22.06 -9.82
N TYR A 313 -1.44 -21.37 -9.42
CA TYR A 313 -0.28 -21.11 -10.27
C TYR A 313 1.04 -21.46 -9.57
N THR A 314 1.14 -22.69 -9.07
CA THR A 314 2.31 -23.22 -8.35
C THR A 314 3.62 -22.97 -9.10
N ASP A 315 3.65 -23.31 -10.40
CA ASP A 315 4.84 -23.21 -11.26
C ASP A 315 5.25 -21.76 -11.62
N LYS A 316 4.41 -20.77 -11.30
CA LYS A 316 4.72 -19.34 -11.51
C LYS A 316 5.05 -18.61 -10.20
N VAL A 317 4.37 -18.97 -9.11
CA VAL A 317 4.42 -18.22 -7.84
C VAL A 317 5.38 -18.84 -6.82
N ALA A 318 5.49 -20.17 -6.77
CA ALA A 318 6.41 -20.85 -5.87
C ALA A 318 7.87 -20.68 -6.33
N CYS A 319 8.83 -21.15 -5.52
CA CYS A 319 10.23 -21.18 -5.97
C CYS A 319 10.40 -22.25 -7.04
N VAL A 320 10.59 -21.80 -8.27
CA VAL A 320 10.86 -22.62 -9.45
C VAL A 320 12.30 -22.37 -9.91
N VAL A 321 12.77 -23.17 -10.86
CA VAL A 321 14.10 -23.05 -11.45
C VAL A 321 14.44 -21.61 -11.88
N PRO A 322 15.68 -21.13 -11.72
CA PRO A 322 16.04 -19.72 -11.94
C PRO A 322 15.75 -19.22 -13.35
N SER A 323 15.76 -20.10 -14.36
CA SER A 323 15.40 -19.76 -15.74
C SER A 323 13.93 -19.38 -15.89
N GLU A 324 13.01 -20.20 -15.37
CA GLU A 324 11.57 -19.91 -15.36
C GLU A 324 11.28 -18.71 -14.44
N CYS A 325 11.90 -18.62 -13.26
CA CYS A 325 11.73 -17.48 -12.36
C CYS A 325 12.14 -16.15 -13.05
N LYS A 326 13.26 -16.15 -13.80
CA LYS A 326 13.69 -15.01 -14.60
C LYS A 326 12.71 -14.69 -15.74
N LYS A 327 12.10 -15.70 -16.35
CA LYS A 327 11.11 -15.56 -17.42
C LYS A 327 9.78 -14.96 -16.94
N TYR A 328 9.32 -15.32 -15.74
CA TYR A 328 8.05 -14.81 -15.19
C TYR A 328 8.21 -13.47 -14.45
N CYS A 329 9.27 -13.32 -13.65
CA CYS A 329 9.41 -12.18 -12.72
C CYS A 329 10.65 -11.33 -12.95
N GLY A 330 11.61 -11.80 -13.76
CA GLY A 330 12.87 -11.09 -14.03
C GLY A 330 13.87 -11.14 -12.90
N ILE A 331 13.53 -11.89 -11.85
CA ILE A 331 14.33 -12.12 -10.65
C ILE A 331 14.62 -13.62 -10.61
N ARG A 332 15.81 -14.01 -10.13
CA ARG A 332 16.25 -15.41 -10.09
C ARG A 332 15.94 -16.15 -8.79
N THR A 333 15.46 -15.44 -7.76
CA THR A 333 15.38 -15.95 -6.38
C THR A 333 13.97 -16.35 -5.96
N SER A 334 12.96 -15.49 -6.17
CA SER A 334 11.56 -15.80 -5.82
C SER A 334 10.58 -14.92 -6.59
N CYS A 335 9.44 -15.52 -6.95
CA CYS A 335 8.34 -14.90 -7.68
C CYS A 335 7.10 -14.63 -6.79
N THR A 336 7.16 -14.83 -5.48
CA THR A 336 5.95 -14.78 -4.66
C THR A 336 5.25 -13.41 -4.68
N ALA A 337 6.00 -12.32 -4.90
CA ALA A 337 5.44 -10.96 -5.01
C ALA A 337 4.51 -10.75 -6.21
N ILE A 338 4.55 -11.62 -7.23
CA ILE A 338 3.63 -11.55 -8.38
C ILE A 338 2.30 -12.26 -8.13
N ALA A 339 2.11 -12.89 -6.95
CA ALA A 339 0.92 -13.67 -6.63
C ALA A 339 -0.39 -12.88 -6.84
N TYR A 340 -0.46 -11.64 -6.33
CA TYR A 340 -1.66 -10.81 -6.44
C TYR A 340 -1.89 -10.29 -7.87
N PRO A 341 -0.91 -9.67 -8.55
CA PRO A 341 -1.06 -9.28 -9.95
C PRO A 341 -1.41 -10.43 -10.89
N LEU A 342 -0.89 -11.63 -10.64
CA LEU A 342 -1.15 -12.81 -11.47
C LEU A 342 -2.62 -13.23 -11.41
N LEU A 343 -3.23 -13.22 -10.22
CA LEU A 343 -4.68 -13.47 -10.11
C LEU A 343 -5.50 -12.41 -10.84
N VAL A 344 -5.11 -11.14 -10.73
CA VAL A 344 -5.80 -10.04 -11.43
C VAL A 344 -5.73 -10.24 -12.94
N ALA A 345 -4.59 -10.70 -13.46
CA ALA A 345 -4.37 -10.90 -14.88
C ALA A 345 -5.17 -12.07 -15.47
N GLU A 346 -5.14 -13.21 -14.78
CA GLU A 346 -5.58 -14.50 -15.31
C GLU A 346 -7.01 -14.87 -14.89
N LEU A 347 -7.47 -14.37 -13.74
CA LEU A 347 -8.75 -14.77 -13.15
C LEU A 347 -9.90 -13.80 -13.45
N LEU A 348 -9.61 -12.50 -13.51
CA LEU A 348 -10.65 -11.49 -13.55
C LEU A 348 -11.17 -11.24 -14.97
N PRO A 349 -12.51 -11.13 -15.15
CA PRO A 349 -13.08 -10.74 -16.42
C PRO A 349 -12.80 -9.27 -16.74
N SER A 350 -12.97 -8.93 -18.03
CA SER A 350 -12.94 -7.54 -18.51
C SER A 350 -13.85 -6.62 -17.70
N GLY A 351 -13.39 -5.40 -17.45
CA GLY A 351 -14.07 -4.40 -16.62
C GLY A 351 -13.70 -4.53 -15.14
N VAL A 352 -13.89 -5.72 -14.55
CA VAL A 352 -13.49 -5.97 -13.15
C VAL A 352 -11.97 -5.93 -13.00
N ARG A 353 -11.25 -6.49 -13.98
CA ARG A 353 -9.79 -6.40 -14.06
C ARG A 353 -9.33 -4.94 -14.09
N GLY A 354 -9.89 -4.12 -14.99
CA GLY A 354 -9.61 -2.68 -15.05
C GLY A 354 -9.89 -1.93 -13.74
N LEU A 355 -10.97 -2.29 -13.03
CA LEU A 355 -11.31 -1.74 -11.72
C LEU A 355 -10.25 -2.08 -10.67
N VAL A 356 -9.81 -3.34 -10.59
CA VAL A 356 -8.78 -3.77 -9.63
C VAL A 356 -7.41 -3.16 -9.97
N VAL A 357 -7.07 -3.04 -11.25
CA VAL A 357 -5.87 -2.30 -11.67
C VAL A 357 -5.95 -0.83 -11.23
N SER A 358 -7.10 -0.18 -11.38
CA SER A 358 -7.34 1.18 -10.89
C SER A 358 -7.22 1.30 -9.38
N ALA A 359 -7.68 0.29 -8.63
CA ALA A 359 -7.55 0.23 -7.18
C ALA A 359 -6.08 0.15 -6.73
N LEU A 360 -5.24 -0.54 -7.49
CA LEU A 360 -3.80 -0.64 -7.22
C LEU A 360 -3.12 0.71 -7.50
N TRP A 361 -3.48 1.39 -8.59
CA TRP A 361 -3.08 2.78 -8.82
C TRP A 361 -3.50 3.72 -7.70
N ALA A 362 -4.73 3.57 -7.23
CA ALA A 362 -5.27 4.34 -6.12
C ALA A 362 -4.46 4.17 -4.84
N SER A 363 -4.08 2.95 -4.47
CA SER A 363 -3.23 2.70 -3.30
C SER A 363 -1.86 3.37 -3.41
N LEU A 364 -1.25 3.35 -4.61
CA LEU A 364 0.04 3.95 -4.86
C LEU A 364 -0.01 5.48 -4.77
N MET A 365 -1.01 6.08 -5.42
CA MET A 365 -1.20 7.54 -5.41
C MET A 365 -1.49 8.04 -3.99
N SER A 366 -2.40 7.38 -3.27
CA SER A 366 -2.78 7.74 -1.90
C SER A 366 -1.58 7.71 -0.95
N SER A 367 -0.78 6.64 -1.00
CA SER A 367 0.40 6.49 -0.15
C SER A 367 1.45 7.57 -0.42
N LEU A 368 1.71 7.89 -1.70
CA LEU A 368 2.65 8.94 -2.07
C LEU A 368 2.17 10.33 -1.63
N THR A 369 0.89 10.65 -1.85
CA THR A 369 0.34 11.95 -1.46
C THR A 369 0.31 12.16 0.05
N ALA A 370 0.02 11.10 0.81
CA ALA A 370 0.09 11.13 2.27
C ALA A 370 1.51 11.45 2.75
N VAL A 371 2.53 10.78 2.19
CA VAL A 371 3.93 11.02 2.54
C VAL A 371 4.37 12.44 2.16
N TYR A 372 3.99 12.96 0.98
CA TYR A 372 4.32 14.33 0.58
C TYR A 372 3.71 15.38 1.52
N SER A 373 2.42 15.24 1.82
CA SER A 373 1.74 16.15 2.74
C SER A 373 2.37 16.13 4.13
N SER A 374 2.68 14.95 4.66
CA SER A 374 3.29 14.83 5.98
C SER A 374 4.74 15.31 6.03
N ALA A 375 5.55 15.01 5.01
CA ALA A 375 6.91 15.54 4.91
C ALA A 375 6.91 17.07 4.83
N SER A 376 6.03 17.65 4.01
CA SER A 376 5.82 19.09 3.92
C SER A 376 5.37 19.68 5.26
N ALA A 377 4.44 19.04 5.96
CA ALA A 377 3.96 19.50 7.26
C ALA A 377 5.09 19.50 8.32
N VAL A 378 5.88 18.41 8.40
CA VAL A 378 7.03 18.33 9.33
C VAL A 378 8.05 19.40 9.01
N PHE A 379 8.43 19.57 7.73
CA PHE A 379 9.39 20.59 7.36
C PHE A 379 8.89 22.01 7.66
N THR A 380 7.66 22.32 7.25
CA THR A 380 7.09 23.67 7.34
C THR A 380 6.74 24.08 8.76
N MET A 381 6.25 23.15 9.59
CA MET A 381 5.77 23.46 10.93
C MET A 381 6.83 23.22 12.00
N ASP A 382 7.71 22.23 11.81
CA ASP A 382 8.71 21.87 12.83
C ASP A 382 10.10 22.40 12.51
N ILE A 383 10.50 22.59 11.24
CA ILE A 383 11.87 23.01 10.87
C ILE A 383 11.91 24.48 10.43
N TYR A 384 11.07 24.87 9.47
CA TYR A 384 11.14 26.19 8.84
C TYR A 384 11.01 27.38 9.79
N PRO A 385 10.11 27.38 10.80
CA PRO A 385 9.99 28.50 11.74
C PRO A 385 11.25 28.66 12.61
N ARG A 386 12.16 27.69 12.62
CA ARG A 386 13.46 27.77 13.30
C ARG A 386 14.50 28.47 12.46
N ILE A 387 14.48 28.20 11.15
CA ILE A 387 15.35 28.88 10.18
C ILE A 387 14.90 30.33 10.04
N ARG A 388 13.57 30.57 10.04
CA ARG A 388 12.98 31.90 9.97
C ARG A 388 11.89 32.13 11.03
N PRO A 389 12.25 32.66 12.22
CA PRO A 389 11.31 32.88 13.32
C PRO A 389 10.19 33.88 13.04
N THR A 390 10.39 34.79 12.08
CA THR A 390 9.42 35.83 11.68
C THR A 390 8.60 35.46 10.45
N ALA A 391 8.59 34.18 10.07
CA ALA A 391 7.88 33.71 8.88
C ALA A 391 6.38 34.07 8.92
N THR A 392 5.90 34.69 7.86
CA THR A 392 4.47 35.03 7.74
C THR A 392 3.64 33.80 7.36
N LYS A 393 2.31 33.84 7.60
CA LYS A 393 1.42 32.73 7.20
C LYS A 393 1.50 32.42 5.70
N LYS A 394 1.61 33.45 4.85
CA LYS A 394 1.79 33.29 3.40
C LYS A 394 3.09 32.59 3.06
N GLU A 395 4.14 32.91 3.79
CA GLU A 395 5.46 32.31 3.60
C GLU A 395 5.47 30.84 4.00
N LEU A 396 4.89 30.48 5.14
CA LEU A 396 4.74 29.08 5.54
C LEU A 396 3.96 28.27 4.50
N MET A 397 2.92 28.86 3.91
CA MET A 397 2.17 28.20 2.84
C MET A 397 2.99 28.01 1.56
N ILE A 398 3.86 28.96 1.20
CA ILE A 398 4.74 28.83 0.02
C ILE A 398 5.80 27.76 0.29
N THR A 399 6.37 27.72 1.49
CA THR A 399 7.35 26.69 1.88
C THR A 399 6.76 25.29 1.94
N GLY A 400 5.49 25.17 2.33
CA GLY A 400 4.81 23.89 2.36
C GLY A 400 4.40 23.35 1.00
N ARG A 401 4.42 24.17 -0.03
CA ARG A 401 4.21 23.76 -1.43
C ARG A 401 5.55 23.34 -2.03
#